data_AF-A0A7J9GSY1-F1
#
_entry.id   AF-A0A7J9GSY1-F1
#
_cell.length_a   1.000
_cell.length_b   1.000
_cell.length_c   1.000
_cell.angle_alpha   90.00
_cell.angle_beta   90.00
_cell.angle_gamma   90.00
#
_symmetry.space_group_name_H-M   'P 1'
#
loop_
_entity.id
_entity.type
_entity.pdbx_description
1 polymer ?
#
loop_
_entity_poly.entity_id
_entity_poly.type
_entity_poly.pdbx_seq_one_letter_code
_entity_poly.pdbx_strand_id
1 'polypeptide(L)'
;MEIEGLLALFDSHRINSDHRSAYEDFVRDFTRQFVQHLSSRVDTFMASTIQALNAPWPIIQANAIYVSSSILSLSDDPNILALYHAQVFGMLVGKMSRSADAVVRARSSLAFSLLLKSTNLISWRAARLDQADSARKGS
;
A
#
# COMPACT_ATOMS: atom_id res chain seq x y z
N MET A 1 3.21 7.69 -22.48
CA MET A 1 3.90 6.68 -21.65
C MET A 1 3.36 6.54 -20.22
N GLU A 2 3.17 7.59 -19.40
CA GLU A 2 2.69 7.45 -18.00
C GLU A 2 1.27 6.86 -17.87
N ILE A 3 0.40 7.12 -18.84
CA ILE A 3 -1.01 6.72 -18.80
C ILE A 3 -1.26 5.38 -19.50
N GLU A 4 -0.44 5.00 -20.49
CA GLU A 4 -0.60 3.75 -21.26
C GLU A 4 -0.50 2.50 -20.38
N GLY A 5 0.42 2.48 -19.40
CA GLY A 5 0.55 1.38 -18.45
C GLY A 5 -0.65 1.24 -17.51
N LEU A 6 -1.28 2.37 -17.15
CA LEU A 6 -2.53 2.38 -16.38
C LEU A 6 -3.71 1.93 -17.25
N LEU A 7 -3.82 2.42 -18.49
CA LEU A 7 -4.87 2.02 -19.44
C LEU A 7 -4.88 0.52 -19.68
N ALA A 8 -3.71 -0.10 -19.89
CA ALA A 8 -3.60 -1.54 -20.06
C ALA A 8 -4.06 -2.35 -18.83
N LEU A 9 -3.92 -1.80 -17.62
CA LEU A 9 -4.47 -2.41 -16.41
C LEU A 9 -6.00 -2.28 -16.37
N PHE A 10 -6.52 -1.13 -16.80
CA PHE A 10 -7.97 -0.88 -16.88
C PHE A 10 -8.68 -1.74 -17.93
N ASP A 11 -7.98 -2.07 -19.01
CA ASP A 11 -8.47 -2.99 -20.06
C ASP A 11 -8.36 -4.47 -19.67
N SER A 12 -7.77 -4.79 -18.52
CA SER A 12 -7.64 -6.17 -18.06
C SER A 12 -8.98 -6.70 -17.51
N HIS A 13 -9.30 -7.96 -17.84
CA HIS A 13 -10.46 -8.67 -17.27
C HIS A 13 -10.42 -8.80 -15.73
N ARG A 14 -9.31 -8.43 -15.07
CA ARG A 14 -9.16 -8.52 -13.60
C ARG A 14 -10.07 -7.53 -12.86
N ILE A 15 -10.38 -6.38 -13.45
CA ILE A 15 -11.32 -5.40 -12.85
C ILE A 15 -12.73 -5.97 -12.76
N ASN A 16 -13.15 -6.71 -13.77
CA ASN A 16 -14.50 -7.26 -13.89
C ASN A 16 -14.59 -8.68 -13.30
N SER A 17 -13.55 -9.15 -12.61
CA SER A 17 -13.55 -10.50 -12.05
C SER A 17 -14.27 -10.53 -10.70
N ASP A 18 -15.18 -11.50 -10.54
CA ASP A 18 -15.81 -11.80 -9.26
C ASP A 18 -14.84 -12.44 -8.24
N HIS A 19 -13.63 -12.80 -8.67
CA HIS A 19 -12.62 -13.37 -7.80
C HIS A 19 -11.88 -12.29 -7.02
N ARG A 20 -11.98 -12.35 -5.69
CA ARG A 20 -11.30 -11.44 -4.77
C ARG A 20 -9.79 -11.32 -5.01
N SER A 21 -9.11 -12.41 -5.38
CA SER A 21 -7.67 -12.41 -5.67
C SER A 21 -7.32 -11.59 -6.92
N ALA A 22 -8.16 -11.64 -7.96
CA ALA A 22 -7.95 -10.87 -9.18
C ALA A 22 -8.05 -9.36 -8.93
N TYR A 23 -9.02 -8.94 -8.10
CA TYR A 23 -9.13 -7.55 -7.65
C TYR A 23 -7.90 -7.11 -6.83
N GLU A 24 -7.42 -7.96 -5.91
CA GLU A 24 -6.24 -7.66 -5.10
C GLU A 24 -4.97 -7.51 -5.97
N ASP A 25 -4.79 -8.40 -6.94
CA ASP A 25 -3.68 -8.31 -7.90
C ASP A 25 -3.79 -7.05 -8.77
N PHE A 26 -5.00 -6.71 -9.23
CA PHE A 26 -5.24 -5.47 -9.96
C PHE A 26 -4.85 -4.23 -9.13
N VAL A 27 -5.33 -4.12 -7.89
CA VAL A 27 -5.01 -2.96 -7.05
C VAL A 27 -3.52 -2.88 -6.77
N ARG A 28 -2.83 -4.00 -6.56
CA ARG A 28 -1.38 -4.01 -6.37
C ARG A 28 -0.63 -3.54 -7.62
N ASP A 29 -1.04 -4.00 -8.80
CA ASP A 29 -0.41 -3.60 -10.07
C ASP A 29 -0.71 -2.14 -10.40
N PHE A 30 -1.95 -1.68 -10.18
CA PHE A 30 -2.34 -0.27 -10.25
C PHE A 30 -1.46 0.58 -9.33
N THR A 31 -1.30 0.16 -8.08
CA THR A 31 -0.53 0.90 -7.10
C THR A 31 0.95 0.98 -7.48
N ARG A 32 1.51 -0.12 -8.02
CA ARG A 32 2.89 -0.13 -8.53
C ARG A 32 3.07 0.90 -9.64
N GLN A 33 2.20 0.87 -10.65
CA GLN A 33 2.25 1.83 -11.76
C GLN A 33 2.06 3.26 -11.26
N PHE A 34 1.12 3.47 -10.33
CA PHE A 34 0.82 4.78 -9.75
C PHE A 34 2.02 5.36 -8.99
N VAL A 35 2.65 4.59 -8.11
CA VAL A 35 3.83 5.05 -7.35
C VAL A 35 5.02 5.32 -8.27
N GLN A 36 5.21 4.51 -9.32
CA GLN A 36 6.33 4.63 -10.25
C GLN A 36 6.18 5.81 -11.22
N HIS A 37 4.99 6.04 -11.75
CA HIS A 37 4.77 7.00 -12.83
C HIS A 37 4.09 8.30 -12.38
N LEU A 38 3.44 8.30 -11.21
CA LEU A 38 2.72 9.46 -10.67
C LEU A 38 3.20 9.80 -9.25
N SER A 39 4.50 9.63 -8.99
CA SER A 39 5.13 9.88 -7.68
C SER A 39 4.78 11.25 -7.09
N SER A 40 4.76 12.30 -7.92
CA SER A 40 4.39 13.68 -7.52
C SER A 40 2.94 13.84 -7.02
N ARG A 41 2.08 12.84 -7.24
CA ARG A 41 0.67 12.81 -6.81
C ARG A 41 0.42 11.87 -5.63
N VAL A 42 1.42 11.09 -5.22
CA VAL A 42 1.27 10.08 -4.15
C VAL A 42 0.84 10.73 -2.85
N ASP A 43 1.41 11.89 -2.49
CA ASP A 43 1.06 12.60 -1.26
C ASP A 43 -0.43 13.01 -1.23
N THR A 44 -0.89 13.76 -2.24
CA THR A 44 -2.30 14.18 -2.33
C THR A 44 -3.26 13.00 -2.39
N PHE A 45 -2.87 11.93 -3.10
CA PHE A 45 -3.67 10.73 -3.22
C PHE A 45 -3.74 9.94 -1.90
N MET A 46 -2.63 9.86 -1.17
CA MET A 46 -2.59 9.26 0.17
C MET A 46 -3.47 10.04 1.15
N ALA A 47 -3.37 11.36 1.18
CA ALA A 47 -4.23 12.20 2.03
C ALA A 47 -5.73 11.96 1.75
N SER A 48 -6.11 11.92 0.47
CA SER A 48 -7.50 11.65 0.05
C SER A 48 -7.95 10.23 0.41
N THR A 49 -7.07 9.24 0.23
CA THR A 49 -7.34 7.85 0.58
C THR A 49 -7.51 7.69 2.09
N ILE A 50 -6.70 8.37 2.89
CA ILE A 50 -6.81 8.38 4.36
C ILE A 50 -8.14 8.98 4.81
N GLN A 51 -8.61 10.05 4.16
CA GLN A 51 -9.94 10.59 4.45
C GLN A 51 -11.05 9.55 4.17
N ALA A 52 -10.92 8.78 3.09
CA ALA A 52 -11.88 7.74 2.71
C ALA A 52 -11.97 6.56 3.72
N LEU A 53 -10.98 6.37 4.61
CA LEU A 53 -11.07 5.39 5.70
C LEU A 53 -12.19 5.72 6.72
N ASN A 54 -12.67 6.96 6.73
CA ASN A 54 -13.76 7.41 7.60
C ASN A 54 -15.10 7.52 6.86
N ALA A 55 -15.18 7.07 5.61
CA ALA A 55 -16.42 7.09 4.85
C ALA A 55 -17.49 6.19 5.51
N PRO A 56 -18.78 6.54 5.44
CA PRO A 56 -19.85 5.74 6.05
C PRO A 56 -20.05 4.39 5.35
N TRP A 57 -19.50 4.21 4.14
CA TRP A 57 -19.62 2.97 3.36
C TRP A 57 -18.47 2.00 3.66
N PRO A 58 -18.74 0.80 4.21
CA PRO A 58 -17.69 -0.15 4.60
C PRO A 58 -16.81 -0.62 3.44
N ILE A 59 -17.38 -0.71 2.24
CA ILE A 59 -16.63 -1.08 1.03
C ILE A 59 -15.63 0.01 0.63
N ILE A 60 -16.00 1.29 0.76
CA ILE A 60 -15.09 2.40 0.49
C ILE A 60 -13.94 2.39 1.49
N GLN A 61 -14.23 2.16 2.78
CA GLN A 61 -13.19 2.02 3.81
C GLN A 61 -12.25 0.84 3.50
N ALA A 62 -12.81 -0.32 3.15
CA ALA A 62 -12.05 -1.52 2.82
C ALA A 62 -11.10 -1.32 1.63
N ASN A 63 -11.56 -0.63 0.59
CA ASN A 63 -10.75 -0.31 -0.58
C ASN A 63 -9.65 0.68 -0.23
N ALA A 64 -9.99 1.74 0.52
CA ALA A 64 -9.03 2.75 0.93
C ALA A 64 -7.94 2.18 1.86
N ILE A 65 -8.30 1.26 2.76
CA ILE A 65 -7.36 0.46 3.58
C ILE A 65 -6.37 -0.27 2.69
N TYR A 66 -6.87 -0.99 1.68
CA TYR A 66 -6.02 -1.81 0.83
C TYR A 66 -5.08 -0.95 -0.03
N VAL A 67 -5.62 0.09 -0.69
CA VAL A 67 -4.85 1.01 -1.55
C VAL A 67 -3.76 1.74 -0.77
N SER A 68 -4.09 2.38 0.35
CA SER A 68 -3.10 3.12 1.17
C SER A 68 -1.98 2.21 1.68
N SER A 69 -2.33 0.98 2.07
CA SER A 69 -1.35 0.00 2.54
C SER A 69 -0.51 -0.56 1.39
N SER A 70 -1.09 -0.74 0.20
CA SER A 70 -0.35 -1.11 -1.01
C SER A 70 0.67 -0.03 -1.38
N ILE A 71 0.29 1.25 -1.32
CA ILE A 71 1.19 2.38 -1.63
C ILE A 71 2.38 2.33 -0.69
N LEU A 72 2.12 2.28 0.62
CA LEU A 72 3.18 2.21 1.63
C LEU A 72 4.05 0.96 1.50
N SER A 73 3.47 -0.19 1.15
CA SER A 73 4.24 -1.43 1.01
C SER A 73 5.14 -1.47 -0.23
N LEU A 74 4.83 -0.64 -1.24
CA LEU A 74 5.54 -0.58 -2.52
C LEU A 74 6.38 0.69 -2.67
N SER A 75 6.26 1.65 -1.75
CA SER A 75 6.99 2.91 -1.80
C SER A 75 8.39 2.73 -1.24
N ASP A 76 9.38 3.17 -2.02
CA ASP A 76 10.77 3.35 -1.58
C ASP A 76 11.06 4.83 -1.21
N ASP A 77 10.04 5.72 -1.23
CA ASP A 77 10.20 7.14 -0.90
C ASP A 77 10.17 7.34 0.63
N PRO A 78 11.31 7.72 1.25
CA PRO A 78 11.40 7.88 2.69
C PRO A 78 10.48 9.00 3.22
N ASN A 79 10.15 10.02 2.42
CA ASN A 79 9.27 11.10 2.84
C ASN A 79 7.83 10.60 2.98
N ILE A 80 7.34 9.85 1.98
CA ILE A 80 6.00 9.24 2.01
C ILE A 80 5.89 8.25 3.18
N LEU A 81 6.91 7.41 3.38
CA LEU A 81 6.94 6.45 4.49
C LEU A 81 6.93 7.18 5.85
N ALA A 82 7.75 8.21 6.01
CA ALA A 82 7.82 8.99 7.25
C ALA A 82 6.51 9.69 7.59
N LEU A 83 5.81 10.23 6.58
CA LEU A 83 4.54 10.95 6.77
C LEU A 83 3.38 10.01 7.12
N TYR A 84 3.28 8.87 6.44
CA TYR A 84 2.03 8.10 6.43
C TYR A 84 2.09 6.74 7.11
N HIS A 85 3.26 6.12 7.26
CA HIS A 85 3.35 4.72 7.73
C HIS A 85 2.76 4.53 9.12
N ALA A 86 3.21 5.31 10.10
CA ALA A 86 2.73 5.21 11.48
C ALA A 86 1.23 5.53 11.59
N GLN A 87 0.75 6.52 10.84
CA GLN A 87 -0.65 6.92 10.81
C GLN A 87 -1.54 5.79 10.28
N VAL A 88 -1.20 5.24 9.10
CA VAL A 88 -1.96 4.14 8.48
C VAL A 88 -1.89 2.91 9.36
N PHE A 89 -0.71 2.54 9.87
CA PHE A 89 -0.54 1.41 10.78
C PHE A 89 -1.45 1.51 12.00
N GLY A 90 -1.49 2.67 12.67
CA GLY A 90 -2.37 2.91 13.80
C GLY A 90 -3.86 2.81 13.45
N MET A 91 -4.25 3.35 12.27
CA MET A 91 -5.62 3.23 11.77
C MET A 91 -6.02 1.77 11.51
N LEU A 92 -5.14 0.96 10.94
CA LEU A 92 -5.41 -0.46 10.69
C LEU A 92 -5.66 -1.22 12.00
N VAL A 93 -4.84 -1.00 13.04
CA VAL A 93 -5.03 -1.62 14.36
C VAL A 93 -6.39 -1.21 14.96
N GLY A 94 -6.75 0.07 14.84
CA GLY A 94 -8.04 0.59 15.29
C GLY A 94 -9.23 -0.04 14.55
N LYS A 95 -9.18 -0.09 13.21
CA LYS A 95 -10.25 -0.66 12.38
C LYS A 95 -10.36 -2.17 12.54
N MET A 96 -9.24 -2.88 12.66
CA MET A 96 -9.21 -4.33 12.92
C MET A 96 -9.91 -4.70 14.24
N SER A 97 -9.71 -3.90 15.28
CA SER A 97 -10.25 -4.19 16.62
C SER A 97 -11.67 -3.67 16.84
N ARG A 98 -12.03 -2.51 16.28
CA ARG A 98 -13.26 -1.77 16.66
C ARG A 98 -14.28 -1.58 15.55
N SER A 99 -13.96 -1.90 14.29
CA SER A 99 -14.94 -1.71 13.21
C SER A 99 -16.15 -2.63 13.39
N ALA A 100 -17.36 -2.10 13.21
CA ALA A 100 -18.59 -2.89 13.22
C ALA A 100 -18.64 -3.87 12.03
N ASP A 101 -18.14 -3.43 10.87
CA ASP A 101 -18.17 -4.21 9.64
C ASP A 101 -17.05 -5.26 9.58
N ALA A 102 -17.43 -6.53 9.40
CA ALA A 102 -16.50 -7.63 9.28
C ALA A 102 -15.54 -7.47 8.07
N VAL A 103 -16.02 -6.91 6.96
CA VAL A 103 -15.20 -6.65 5.77
C VAL A 103 -14.06 -5.69 6.06
N VAL A 104 -14.31 -4.65 6.85
CA VAL A 104 -13.31 -3.66 7.25
C VAL A 104 -12.30 -4.28 8.20
N ARG A 105 -12.74 -5.09 9.18
CA ARG A 105 -11.84 -5.82 10.08
C ARG A 105 -10.91 -6.75 9.30
N ALA A 106 -11.47 -7.59 8.42
CA ALA A 106 -10.72 -8.55 7.62
C ALA A 106 -9.72 -7.88 6.67
N ARG A 107 -10.13 -6.78 6.01
CA ARG A 107 -9.23 -5.99 5.14
C ARG A 107 -8.13 -5.31 5.94
N SER A 108 -8.42 -4.81 7.13
CA SER A 108 -7.42 -4.22 8.04
C SER A 108 -6.36 -5.25 8.45
N SER A 109 -6.76 -6.48 8.80
CA SER A 109 -5.82 -7.57 9.15
C SER A 109 -4.93 -7.97 7.97
N LEU A 110 -5.49 -8.02 6.76
CA LEU A 110 -4.73 -8.31 5.55
C LEU A 110 -3.72 -7.20 5.25
N ALA A 111 -4.16 -5.95 5.28
CA ALA A 111 -3.31 -4.77 5.07
C ALA A 111 -2.19 -4.66 6.12
N PHE A 112 -2.50 -4.98 7.38
CA PHE A 112 -1.53 -5.01 8.47
C PHE A 112 -0.41 -6.02 8.19
N SER A 113 -0.80 -7.22 7.74
CA SER A 113 0.15 -8.27 7.35
C SER A 113 1.01 -7.86 6.15
N LEU A 114 0.45 -7.12 5.20
CA LEU A 114 1.19 -6.56 4.05
C LEU A 114 2.26 -5.57 4.51
N LEU A 115 1.90 -4.63 5.39
CA LEU A 115 2.84 -3.63 5.92
C LEU A 115 3.96 -4.27 6.73
N LEU A 116 3.65 -5.24 7.60
CA LEU A 116 4.68 -5.97 8.35
C LEU A 116 5.70 -6.66 7.44
N LYS A 117 5.22 -7.34 6.39
CA LYS A 117 6.10 -7.99 5.41
C LYS A 117 7.01 -6.98 4.70
N SER A 118 6.46 -5.82 4.31
CA SER A 118 7.25 -4.77 3.66
C SER A 118 8.31 -4.17 4.58
N THR A 119 7.98 -3.93 5.86
CA THR A 119 8.93 -3.36 6.83
C THR A 119 10.08 -4.33 7.11
N ASN A 120 9.78 -5.63 7.21
CA ASN A 120 10.82 -6.66 7.32
C ASN A 120 11.72 -6.69 6.07
N LEU A 121 11.16 -6.57 4.86
CA LEU A 121 11.95 -6.51 3.63
C LEU A 121 12.87 -5.28 3.57
N ILE A 122 12.38 -4.11 3.98
CA ILE A 122 13.18 -2.87 4.05
C ILE A 122 14.32 -3.04 5.08
N SER A 123 14.01 -3.56 6.27
CA SER A 123 15.01 -3.84 7.31
C SER A 123 16.11 -4.79 6.83
N TRP A 124 15.74 -5.86 6.11
CA TRP A 124 16.70 -6.81 5.55
C TRP A 124 17.57 -6.20 4.45
N ARG A 125 17.00 -5.34 3.60
CA ARG A 125 17.77 -4.61 2.58
C ARG A 125 18.77 -3.65 3.20
N ALA A 126 18.35 -2.92 4.24
CA ALA A 126 19.22 -2.00 4.97
C ALA A 126 20.41 -2.75 5.62
N ALA A 127 20.15 -3.86 6.31
CA ALA A 127 21.20 -4.66 6.93
C ALA A 127 22.22 -5.20 5.93
N ARG A 128 21.79 -5.56 4.70
CA ARG A 128 22.70 -6.00 3.64
C ARG A 128 23.56 -4.87 3.08
N LEU A 129 23.03 -3.65 2.96
CA LEU A 129 23.78 -2.49 2.51
C LEU A 129 24.87 -2.11 3.51
N ASP A 130 24.55 -2.10 4.81
CA ASP A 130 25.53 -1.82 5.87
C ASP A 130 26.68 -2.85 5.88
N GLN A 131 26.37 -4.12 5.61
CA GLN A 131 27.38 -5.17 5.49
C GLN A 131 28.28 -5.00 4.26
N ALA A 132 27.72 -4.56 3.13
CA ALA A 132 28.49 -4.32 1.91
C ALA A 132 29.42 -3.09 2.05
N ASP A 133 28.94 -2.02 2.69
CA ASP A 133 29.72 -0.80 2.91
C ASP A 133 30.84 -0.98 3.95
N SER A 134 30.61 -1.81 4.98
CA SER A 134 31.66 -2.18 5.93
C SER A 134 32.75 -3.05 5.31
N ALA A 135 32.39 -4.00 4.43
CA ALA A 135 33.36 -4.81 3.70
C ALA A 135 34.25 -3.97 2.75
N ARG A 136 33.72 -2.86 2.22
CA ARG A 136 34.43 -1.98 1.28
C ARG A 136 35.34 -0.96 1.95
N LYS A 137 35.10 -0.64 3.23
CA LYS A 137 35.95 0.26 4.03
C LYS A 137 37.10 -0.46 4.75
N GLY A 138 37.08 -1.80 4.78
CA GLY A 138 38.11 -2.62 5.43
C GLY A 138 39.20 -3.16 4.49
N SER A 139 39.24 -2.74 3.22
CA SER A 139 40.24 -3.13 2.22
C SER A 139 41.22 -2.01 1.90
#